data_AF-A0A7Y5UAT2-F1
#
_entry.id   AF-A0A7Y5UAT2-F1
#
_cell.length_a   1.000
_cell.length_b   1.000
_cell.length_c   1.000
_cell.angle_alpha   90.00
_cell.angle_beta   90.00
_cell.angle_gamma   90.00
#
_symmetry.space_group_name_H-M   'P 1'
#
loop_
_entity.id
_entity.type
_entity.pdbx_description
1 polymer ?
#
loop_
_entity_poly.entity_id
_entity_poly.type
_entity_poly.pdbx_seq_one_letter_code
_entity_poly.pdbx_strand_id
1 'polypeptide(L)'
;FLHDNASVGHLDPRLNRVESPEGTVLQVTGRSPRCVSQWGSDAIYDMVGNLDEWVDEKGGAFAGGFYARGTKSGCESLITAHPAAYLDYSTGVRCCKDPN
;
A
#
# COMPACT_ATOMS: atom_id res chain seq x y z
N PHE A 1 22.55 2.01 8.23
CA PHE A 1 21.77 2.68 7.18
C PHE A 1 20.58 1.78 6.86
N LEU A 2 19.34 2.29 6.99
CA LEU A 2 18.09 1.56 6.72
C LEU A 2 17.71 1.55 5.24
N HIS A 3 18.25 2.51 4.51
CA HIS A 3 18.17 2.69 3.07
C HIS A 3 19.58 2.37 2.56
N ASP A 4 19.69 1.52 1.54
CA ASP A 4 20.90 1.20 0.72
C ASP A 4 20.84 -0.26 0.22
N ASN A 5 20.09 -1.12 0.91
CA ASN A 5 19.86 -2.50 0.49
C ASN A 5 18.35 -2.83 0.56
N ALA A 6 17.73 -2.96 -0.61
CA ALA A 6 16.31 -3.29 -0.78
C ALA A 6 15.95 -4.76 -0.44
N SER A 7 16.81 -5.48 0.28
CA SER A 7 16.55 -6.84 0.76
C SER A 7 16.77 -6.98 2.27
N VAL A 8 17.07 -5.89 2.98
CA VAL A 8 17.39 -5.91 4.42
C VAL A 8 16.52 -4.89 5.15
N GLY A 9 16.08 -5.23 6.37
CA GLY A 9 15.41 -4.27 7.26
C GLY A 9 13.94 -4.00 6.93
N HIS A 10 13.31 -4.76 6.04
CA HIS A 10 11.90 -4.62 5.67
C HIS A 10 10.90 -4.81 6.82
N LEU A 11 11.35 -5.33 7.96
CA LEU A 11 10.53 -5.44 9.18
C LEU A 11 10.80 -4.32 10.19
N ASP A 12 11.68 -3.37 9.87
CA ASP A 12 12.01 -2.28 10.77
C ASP A 12 10.89 -1.22 10.76
N PRO A 13 10.20 -1.01 11.89
CA PRO A 13 9.06 -0.08 11.96
C PRO A 13 9.45 1.38 11.72
N ARG A 14 10.75 1.70 11.73
CA ARG A 14 11.25 3.05 11.41
C ARG A 14 11.10 3.39 9.93
N LEU A 15 10.94 2.40 9.04
CA LEU A 15 10.69 2.66 7.60
C LEU A 15 9.42 3.47 7.36
N ASN A 16 8.37 3.22 8.16
CA ASN A 16 7.12 3.97 8.10
C ASN A 16 7.20 5.38 8.72
N ARG A 17 8.38 5.76 9.25
CA ARG A 17 8.63 7.07 9.89
C ARG A 17 9.65 7.91 9.14
N VAL A 18 10.02 7.51 7.93
CA VAL A 18 10.94 8.28 7.10
C VAL A 18 10.26 9.58 6.68
N GLU A 19 10.99 10.70 6.74
CA GLU A 19 10.50 12.02 6.35
C GLU A 19 10.96 12.37 4.93
N SER A 20 10.05 12.87 4.10
CA SER A 20 10.32 13.56 2.84
C SER A 20 10.10 15.07 3.00
N PRO A 21 10.47 15.91 1.99
CA PRO A 21 10.13 17.33 2.00
C PRO A 21 8.62 17.62 2.17
N GLU A 22 7.76 16.67 1.78
CA GLU A 22 6.31 16.74 1.88
C GLU A 22 5.75 16.18 3.21
N GLY A 23 6.60 15.60 4.05
CA GLY A 23 6.27 15.02 5.36
C GLY A 23 6.57 13.51 5.45
N THR A 24 6.03 12.84 6.48
CA THR A 24 6.24 11.41 6.69
C THR A 24 5.74 10.58 5.50
N VAL A 25 6.53 9.62 5.02
CA VAL A 25 6.18 8.84 3.81
C VAL A 25 4.92 7.99 3.95
N LEU A 26 4.68 7.40 5.12
CA LEU A 26 3.40 6.76 5.44
C LEU A 26 2.44 7.84 5.93
N GLN A 27 1.33 8.00 5.23
CA GLN A 27 0.34 9.03 5.49
C GLN A 27 -0.85 8.47 6.25
N VAL A 28 -1.49 9.33 7.07
CA VAL A 28 -2.79 9.03 7.67
C VAL A 28 -3.82 8.83 6.55
N THR A 29 -4.69 7.82 6.67
CA THR A 29 -5.74 7.54 5.69
C THR A 29 -6.56 8.79 5.35
N GLY A 30 -6.79 9.03 4.05
CA GLY A 30 -7.56 10.17 3.56
C GLY A 30 -6.80 11.51 3.57
N ARG A 31 -5.52 11.54 3.95
CA ARG A 31 -4.70 12.77 3.95
C ARG A 31 -4.57 13.40 2.55
N SER A 32 -4.73 12.61 1.50
CA SER A 32 -4.79 13.05 0.11
C SER A 32 -6.24 13.13 -0.35
N PRO A 33 -6.97 14.23 -0.09
CA PRO A 33 -8.43 14.31 -0.35
C PRO A 33 -8.80 14.22 -1.83
N ARG A 34 -7.82 14.41 -2.74
CA ARG A 34 -7.98 14.24 -4.19
C ARG A 34 -7.66 12.84 -4.68
N CYS A 35 -7.07 11.99 -3.84
CA CYS A 35 -6.79 10.59 -4.15
C CYS A 35 -7.92 9.74 -3.57
N VAL A 36 -9.04 9.73 -4.31
CA VAL A 36 -10.28 9.09 -3.89
C VAL A 36 -10.89 8.38 -5.08
N SER A 37 -11.39 7.17 -4.87
CA SER A 37 -12.10 6.42 -5.89
C SER A 37 -13.43 7.08 -6.23
N GLN A 38 -13.93 6.79 -7.43
CA GLN A 38 -15.30 7.12 -7.82
C GLN A 38 -16.02 5.80 -8.08
N TRP A 39 -16.84 5.35 -7.14
CA TRP A 39 -17.62 4.13 -7.27
C TRP A 39 -19.03 4.33 -6.71
N GLY A 40 -20.04 4.36 -7.58
CA GLY A 40 -21.43 4.54 -7.17
C GLY A 40 -21.61 5.81 -6.32
N SER A 41 -22.11 5.64 -5.08
CA SER A 41 -22.26 6.72 -4.09
C SER A 41 -21.21 6.69 -2.99
N ASP A 42 -20.17 5.84 -3.11
CA ASP A 42 -19.13 5.66 -2.10
C ASP A 42 -17.76 6.10 -2.62
N ALA A 43 -16.88 6.44 -1.68
CA ALA A 43 -15.59 7.02 -1.92
C ALA A 43 -14.55 6.32 -1.04
N ILE A 44 -13.58 5.66 -1.68
CA ILE A 44 -12.51 4.95 -0.98
C ILE A 44 -11.21 5.71 -1.21
N TYR A 45 -10.57 6.13 -0.11
CA TYR A 45 -9.28 6.80 -0.12
C TYR A 45 -8.12 5.81 -0.22
N ASP A 46 -7.03 6.30 -0.80
CA ASP A 46 -5.72 5.61 -0.79
C ASP A 46 -5.75 4.24 -1.47
N MET A 47 -6.57 4.06 -2.52
CA MET A 47 -6.54 2.83 -3.33
C MET A 47 -5.28 2.73 -4.23
N VAL A 48 -4.55 3.84 -4.40
CA VAL A 48 -3.29 3.90 -5.16
C VAL A 48 -2.27 4.68 -4.33
N GLY A 49 -1.18 4.02 -3.93
CA GLY A 49 -0.18 4.59 -3.05
C GLY A 49 -0.46 4.32 -1.57
N ASN A 50 0.36 4.93 -0.71
CA ASN A 50 0.40 4.70 0.74
C ASN A 50 0.89 3.27 1.08
N LEU A 51 0.03 2.25 0.95
CA LEU A 51 0.37 0.85 1.22
C LEU A 51 -0.10 -0.04 0.07
N ASP A 52 0.67 -1.09 -0.22
CA ASP A 52 0.17 -2.22 -0.99
C ASP A 52 -0.81 -3.00 -0.10
N GLU A 53 -2.05 -3.21 -0.56
CA GLU A 53 -3.10 -3.86 0.25
C GLU A 53 -3.32 -5.31 -0.19
N TRP A 54 -3.34 -6.25 0.76
CA TRP A 54 -3.65 -7.65 0.47
C TRP A 54 -5.06 -7.83 -0.11
N VAL A 55 -5.15 -8.66 -1.14
CA VAL A 55 -6.42 -9.07 -1.77
C VAL A 55 -6.59 -10.59 -1.67
N ASP A 56 -7.86 -11.04 -1.69
CA ASP A 56 -8.22 -12.45 -1.56
C ASP A 56 -7.93 -13.24 -2.85
N GLU A 57 -6.64 -13.52 -3.07
CA GLU A 57 -6.13 -14.33 -4.17
C GLU A 57 -5.45 -15.59 -3.63
N LYS A 58 -5.74 -16.75 -4.23
CA LYS A 58 -5.31 -18.07 -3.72
C LYS A 58 -3.79 -18.17 -3.49
N GLY A 59 -2.99 -17.51 -4.33
CA GLY A 59 -1.53 -17.51 -4.25
C GLY A 59 -0.95 -16.46 -3.29
N GLY A 60 -1.79 -15.56 -2.77
CA GLY A 60 -1.38 -14.29 -2.20
C GLY A 60 -1.18 -13.25 -3.31
N ALA A 61 -1.83 -12.10 -3.15
CA ALA A 61 -1.56 -10.94 -3.97
C ALA A 61 -1.81 -9.65 -3.17
N PHE A 62 -1.14 -8.58 -3.56
CA PHE A 62 -1.41 -7.24 -3.05
C PHE A 62 -1.46 -6.23 -4.19
N ALA A 63 -2.26 -5.18 -4.00
CA ALA A 63 -2.59 -4.20 -5.02
C ALA A 63 -2.45 -2.74 -4.54
N GLY A 64 -2.41 -1.81 -5.49
CA GLY A 64 -2.46 -0.36 -5.25
C GLY A 64 -1.10 0.35 -5.18
N GLY A 65 -0.04 -0.34 -4.75
CA GLY A 65 1.30 0.22 -4.60
C GLY A 65 1.50 1.00 -3.29
N PHE A 66 2.69 0.92 -2.71
CA PHE A 66 3.06 1.65 -1.49
C PHE A 66 3.80 2.97 -1.74
N TYR A 67 3.98 3.78 -0.69
CA TYR A 67 4.55 5.14 -0.74
C TYR A 67 5.95 5.26 -1.39
N ALA A 68 6.73 4.18 -1.45
CA ALA A 68 8.08 4.17 -2.03
C ALA A 68 8.16 3.40 -3.35
N ARG A 69 7.02 3.01 -3.94
CA ARG A 69 6.95 2.35 -5.25
C ARG A 69 6.82 3.38 -6.37
N GLY A 70 7.75 3.36 -7.32
CA GLY A 70 7.67 4.17 -8.56
C GLY A 70 6.79 3.57 -9.66
N THR A 71 5.62 3.00 -9.32
CA THR A 71 4.71 2.39 -10.32
C THR A 71 3.82 3.44 -11.00
N LYS A 72 3.47 3.20 -12.27
CA LYS A 72 2.48 4.00 -13.03
C LYS A 72 1.19 3.24 -13.33
N SER A 73 1.09 1.99 -12.88
CA SER A 73 -0.06 1.13 -13.19
C SER A 73 -1.34 1.56 -12.44
N GLY A 74 -1.22 2.38 -11.39
CA GLY A 74 -2.36 2.85 -10.61
C GLY A 74 -3.19 1.68 -10.10
N CYS A 75 -4.50 1.68 -10.40
CA CYS A 75 -5.44 0.61 -10.04
C CYS A 75 -5.04 -0.77 -10.58
N GLU A 76 -4.27 -0.85 -11.66
CA GLU A 76 -3.82 -2.11 -12.27
C GLU A 76 -2.51 -2.64 -11.64
N SER A 77 -2.00 -1.97 -10.59
CA SER A 77 -0.82 -2.45 -9.86
C SER A 77 -1.19 -3.68 -9.04
N LEU A 78 -0.72 -4.86 -9.46
CA LEU A 78 -0.93 -6.14 -8.78
C LEU A 78 0.39 -6.90 -8.66
N ILE A 79 0.71 -7.40 -7.47
CA ILE A 79 1.90 -8.18 -7.19
C ILE A 79 1.50 -9.56 -6.67
N THR A 80 1.97 -10.60 -7.34
CA THR A 80 1.67 -12.03 -7.04
C THR A 80 2.92 -12.84 -6.71
N ALA A 81 4.08 -12.17 -6.59
CA ALA A 81 5.38 -12.83 -6.44
C ALA A 81 5.67 -13.29 -5.00
N HIS A 82 4.83 -12.94 -4.03
CA HIS A 82 5.03 -13.23 -2.62
C HIS A 82 4.00 -14.23 -2.10
N PRO A 83 4.39 -15.16 -1.22
CA PRO A 83 3.44 -16.08 -0.59
C PRO A 83 2.50 -15.32 0.36
N ALA A 84 1.33 -15.88 0.64
CA ALA A 84 0.34 -15.30 1.56
C ALA A 84 0.84 -15.03 3.00
N ALA A 85 1.95 -15.66 3.41
CA ALA A 85 2.57 -15.42 4.72
C ALA A 85 3.61 -14.28 4.71
N TYR A 86 3.84 -13.64 3.56
CA TYR A 86 4.77 -12.53 3.44
C TYR A 86 4.28 -11.32 4.24
N LEU A 87 5.20 -10.58 4.83
CA LEU A 87 4.90 -9.33 5.51
C LEU A 87 6.12 -8.41 5.45
N ASP A 88 5.86 -7.13 5.24
CA ASP A 88 6.84 -6.07 5.41
C ASP A 88 6.15 -4.72 5.70
N TYR A 89 6.98 -3.70 5.90
CA TYR A 89 6.57 -2.32 6.13
C TYR A 89 5.63 -1.73 5.05
N SER A 90 5.66 -2.27 3.83
CA SER A 90 4.95 -1.75 2.66
C SER A 90 3.54 -2.33 2.50
N THR A 91 3.23 -3.41 3.22
CA THR A 91 1.95 -4.12 3.11
C THR A 91 0.94 -3.69 4.18
N GLY A 92 -0.32 -3.60 3.80
CA GLY A 92 -1.48 -3.31 4.65
C GLY A 92 -2.70 -4.14 4.28
N VAL A 93 -3.83 -3.85 4.91
CA VAL A 93 -5.11 -4.52 4.63
C VAL A 93 -6.26 -3.52 4.64
N ARG A 94 -7.27 -3.82 3.85
CA ARG A 94 -8.57 -3.15 3.88
C ARG A 94 -9.66 -4.21 3.87
N CYS A 95 -10.52 -4.15 4.88
CA CYS A 95 -11.62 -5.11 4.96
C CYS A 95 -12.70 -4.76 3.93
N CYS A 96 -13.21 -5.78 3.25
CA CYS A 96 -14.42 -5.71 2.45
C CYS A 96 -15.48 -6.67 3.01
N LYS A 97 -16.71 -6.52 2.54
CA LYS A 97 -17.83 -7.39 2.87
C LYS A 97 -18.74 -7.49 1.65
N ASP A 98 -19.37 -8.65 1.47
CA ASP A 98 -20.43 -8.83 0.48
C ASP A 98 -21.55 -7.80 0.64
N PRO A 99 -22.15 -7.34 -0.48
CA PRO A 99 -23.34 -6.51 -0.44
C PRO A 99 -24.49 -7.32 0.18
N ASN A 100 -25.15 -6.75 1.19
CA ASN A 100 -26.37 -7.34 1.76
C ASN A 100 -27.54 -7.25 0.77
#